data_AF-A0A978SWE5-F1
#
_entry.id   AF-A0A978SWE5-F1
#
_cell.length_a   1.000
_cell.length_b   1.000
_cell.length_c   1.000
_cell.angle_alpha   90.00
_cell.angle_beta   90.00
_cell.angle_gamma   90.00
#
_symmetry.space_group_name_H-M   'P 1'
#
loop_
_entity.id
_entity.type
_entity.pdbx_description
1 polymer ?
#
loop_
_entity_poly.entity_id
_entity_poly.type
_entity_poly.pdbx_seq_one_letter_code
_entity_poly.pdbx_strand_id
1 'polypeptide(L)'
;MAALTDITWQQLEAASGLSFISSDSSGLIIRLQPLTGSNSTNKNSPGVVQALFKLREFAAIAQVSANQGKVIGERLASFPPSSSGTAVDGYVIQAGQIIAKNPLSNTGLGGVNN
;
A
#
# COMPACT_ATOMS: atom_id res chain seq x y z
N MET A 1 21.13 -5.77 -14.48
CA MET A 1 20.62 -5.84 -13.10
C MET A 1 19.09 -5.78 -13.17
N ALA A 2 18.37 -6.43 -12.24
CA ALA A 2 16.91 -6.57 -12.32
C ALA A 2 16.19 -5.35 -11.74
N ALA A 3 15.19 -4.84 -12.47
CA ALA A 3 14.34 -3.76 -12.00
C ALA A 3 13.47 -4.22 -10.81
N LEU A 4 13.23 -3.32 -9.85
CA LEU A 4 12.30 -3.58 -8.77
C LEU A 4 10.87 -3.61 -9.34
N THR A 5 10.18 -4.73 -9.18
CA THR A 5 8.81 -4.90 -9.66
C THR A 5 7.77 -4.67 -8.57
N ASP A 6 8.15 -4.81 -7.30
CA ASP A 6 7.26 -4.63 -6.16
C ASP A 6 8.03 -4.32 -4.87
N ILE A 7 7.32 -3.82 -3.87
CA ILE A 7 7.80 -3.73 -2.48
C ILE A 7 7.38 -4.98 -1.70
N THR A 8 8.21 -5.40 -0.75
CA THR A 8 7.87 -6.51 0.15
C THR A 8 6.99 -6.03 1.31
N TRP A 9 6.23 -6.96 1.89
CA TRP A 9 5.45 -6.72 3.11
C TRP A 9 6.33 -6.24 4.27
N GLN A 10 7.54 -6.77 4.41
CA GLN A 10 8.49 -6.32 5.42
C GLN A 10 8.96 -4.87 5.20
N GLN A 11 9.19 -4.46 3.94
CA GLN A 11 9.51 -3.06 3.62
C GLN A 11 8.34 -2.13 3.93
N LEU A 12 7.10 -2.58 3.71
CA LEU A 12 5.90 -1.84 4.08
C LEU A 12 5.79 -1.66 5.60
N GLU A 13 6.04 -2.72 6.38
CA GLU A 13 6.02 -2.69 7.84
C GLU A 13 7.13 -1.81 8.42
N ALA A 14 8.34 -1.89 7.85
CA ALA A 14 9.45 -1.02 8.23
C ALA A 14 9.17 0.46 7.93
N ALA A 15 8.54 0.75 6.78
CA ALA A 15 8.18 2.11 6.39
C ALA A 15 7.07 2.73 7.24
N SER A 16 6.15 1.92 7.77
CA SER A 16 5.09 2.39 8.66
C SER A 16 5.56 2.63 10.10
N GLY A 17 6.60 1.91 10.54
CA GLY A 17 7.01 1.87 11.94
C GLY A 17 5.99 1.15 12.85
N LEU A 18 5.05 0.42 12.27
CA LEU A 18 3.96 -0.27 12.97
C LEU A 18 4.08 -1.77 12.77
N SER A 19 3.81 -2.58 13.80
CA SER A 19 3.62 -4.01 13.59
C SER A 19 2.17 -4.31 13.26
N PHE A 20 1.88 -4.49 11.97
CA PHE A 20 0.52 -4.69 11.47
C PHE A 20 0.40 -5.85 10.49
N ILE A 21 1.51 -6.49 10.13
CA ILE A 21 1.53 -7.66 9.27
C ILE A 21 1.84 -8.87 10.15
N SER A 22 1.14 -9.96 9.89
CA SER A 22 1.38 -11.26 10.52
C SER A 22 1.22 -12.35 9.46
N SER A 23 1.78 -13.53 9.71
CA SER A 23 1.57 -14.70 8.87
C SER A 23 1.17 -15.89 9.72
N ASP A 24 0.27 -16.69 9.18
CA ASP A 24 -0.08 -18.00 9.72
C ASP A 24 -0.30 -19.00 8.56
N SER A 25 -0.85 -20.18 8.86
CA SER A 25 -1.14 -21.20 7.85
C SER A 25 -2.16 -20.75 6.78
N SER A 26 -2.92 -19.69 7.05
CA SER A 26 -3.90 -19.10 6.14
C SER A 26 -3.30 -18.03 5.22
N GLY A 27 -2.05 -17.64 5.46
CA GLY A 27 -1.32 -16.65 4.66
C GLY A 27 -1.01 -15.38 5.45
N LEU A 28 -0.85 -14.27 4.72
CA LEU A 28 -0.56 -12.97 5.31
C LEU A 28 -1.84 -12.29 5.80
N ILE A 29 -1.78 -11.78 7.02
CA ILE A 29 -2.88 -11.10 7.70
C ILE A 29 -2.46 -9.66 7.99
N ILE A 30 -3.27 -8.72 7.49
CA ILE A 30 -3.14 -7.28 7.76
C ILE A 30 -4.07 -6.93 8.93
N ARG A 31 -3.49 -6.53 10.05
CA ARG A 31 -4.23 -6.02 11.22
C ARG A 31 -4.62 -4.57 10.96
N LEU A 32 -5.91 -4.27 11.04
CA LEU A 32 -6.42 -2.91 10.75
C LEU A 32 -6.23 -1.93 11.91
N GLN A 33 -6.18 -2.40 13.16
CA GLN A 33 -6.09 -1.50 14.32
C GLN A 33 -4.85 -0.59 14.30
N PRO A 34 -3.63 -1.07 13.99
CA PRO A 34 -2.48 -0.18 13.89
C PRO A 34 -2.65 0.88 12.79
N LEU A 35 -3.40 0.56 11.72
CA LEU A 35 -3.67 1.48 10.62
C LEU A 35 -4.75 2.50 11.00
N THR A 36 -5.88 2.10 11.55
CA THR A 36 -7.00 3.02 11.82
C THR A 36 -6.94 3.69 13.18
N GLY A 37 -6.13 3.16 14.10
CA GLY A 37 -6.10 3.57 15.52
C GLY A 37 -7.22 2.95 16.36
N SER A 38 -8.15 2.22 15.74
CA SER A 38 -9.35 1.70 16.39
C SER A 38 -9.49 0.20 16.18
N ASN A 39 -9.74 -0.54 17.27
CA ASN A 39 -10.17 -1.94 17.18
C ASN A 39 -11.62 -1.98 16.72
N SER A 40 -11.86 -2.35 15.46
CA SER A 40 -13.20 -2.68 14.99
C SER A 40 -13.32 -4.18 14.75
N THR A 41 -14.24 -4.83 15.46
CA THR A 41 -14.65 -6.22 15.21
C THR A 41 -15.92 -6.29 14.36
N ASN A 42 -16.61 -5.16 14.16
CA ASN A 42 -17.83 -5.06 13.39
C ASN A 42 -17.50 -4.73 11.92
N LYS A 43 -17.85 -5.64 11.01
CA LYS A 43 -17.64 -5.47 9.56
C LYS A 43 -18.44 -4.30 8.95
N ASN A 44 -19.43 -3.80 9.68
CA ASN A 44 -20.27 -2.68 9.25
C ASN A 44 -19.75 -1.32 9.76
N SER A 45 -18.66 -1.30 10.54
CA SER A 45 -18.05 -0.05 11.01
C SER A 45 -17.23 0.63 9.91
N PRO A 46 -17.24 1.97 9.84
CA PRO A 46 -16.41 2.72 8.92
C PRO A 46 -14.91 2.56 9.26
N GLY A 47 -14.04 2.71 8.26
CA GLY A 47 -12.58 2.63 8.45
C GLY A 47 -11.81 2.13 7.23
N VAL A 48 -12.50 1.55 6.24
CA VAL A 48 -11.87 1.01 5.02
C VAL A 48 -11.07 2.08 4.27
N VAL A 49 -11.64 3.26 4.07
CA VAL A 49 -10.98 4.37 3.35
C VAL A 49 -9.69 4.80 4.06
N GLN A 50 -9.74 4.97 5.37
CA GLN A 50 -8.58 5.35 6.19
C GLN A 50 -7.49 4.27 6.14
N ALA A 51 -7.86 2.99 6.23
CA ALA A 51 -6.92 1.88 6.17
C ALA A 51 -6.21 1.83 4.80
N LEU A 52 -6.96 1.93 3.70
CA LEU A 52 -6.39 1.95 2.34
C LEU A 52 -5.48 3.16 2.12
N PHE A 53 -5.86 4.33 2.63
CA PHE A 53 -5.04 5.52 2.52
C PHE A 53 -3.70 5.36 3.24
N LYS A 54 -3.71 4.91 4.50
CA LYS A 54 -2.46 4.71 5.25
C LYS A 54 -1.57 3.64 4.63
N LEU A 55 -2.15 2.53 4.15
CA LEU A 55 -1.39 1.50 3.43
C LEU A 55 -0.69 2.10 2.21
N ARG A 56 -1.39 2.94 1.44
CA ARG A 56 -0.84 3.62 0.27
C ARG A 56 0.26 4.63 0.63
N GLU A 57 0.09 5.36 1.72
CA GLU A 57 1.11 6.28 2.25
C GLU A 57 2.39 5.53 2.64
N PHE A 58 2.25 4.44 3.41
CA PHE A 58 3.39 3.60 3.78
C PHE A 58 4.04 2.95 2.57
N ALA A 59 3.28 2.56 1.55
CA ALA A 59 3.83 2.02 0.31
C ALA A 59 4.66 3.08 -0.46
N ALA A 60 4.25 4.34 -0.45
CA ALA A 60 5.03 5.43 -1.03
C ALA A 60 6.37 5.63 -0.30
N ILE A 61 6.37 5.57 1.03
CA ILE A 61 7.59 5.66 1.84
C ILE A 61 8.48 4.42 1.61
N ALA A 62 7.89 3.23 1.61
CA ALA A 62 8.60 1.98 1.35
C ALA A 62 9.26 1.97 -0.04
N GLN A 63 8.58 2.50 -1.05
CA GLN A 63 9.15 2.64 -2.40
C GLN A 63 10.38 3.56 -2.40
N VAL A 64 10.35 4.68 -1.68
CA VAL A 64 11.53 5.57 -1.58
C VAL A 64 12.71 4.82 -0.99
N SER A 65 12.48 4.04 0.08
CA SER A 65 13.52 3.20 0.69
C SER A 65 14.01 2.10 -0.26
N ALA A 66 13.11 1.37 -0.92
CA ALA A 66 13.45 0.29 -1.85
C ALA A 66 14.21 0.78 -3.10
N ASN A 67 14.01 2.04 -3.48
CA ASN A 67 14.73 2.70 -4.58
C ASN A 67 16.11 3.23 -4.19
N GLN A 68 16.46 3.26 -2.90
CA GLN A 68 17.79 3.72 -2.48
C GLN A 68 18.88 2.82 -3.07
N GLY A 69 19.91 3.43 -3.65
CA GLY A 69 21.00 2.71 -4.31
C GLY A 69 20.65 2.09 -5.67
N LYS A 70 19.42 2.27 -6.20
CA LYS A 70 19.03 1.81 -7.54
C LYS A 70 19.26 2.89 -8.59
N VAL A 71 19.74 2.47 -9.77
CA VAL A 71 19.82 3.32 -10.96
C VAL A 71 18.41 3.64 -11.46
N ILE A 72 18.24 4.75 -12.21
CA ILE A 72 16.92 5.28 -12.59
C ILE A 72 16.03 4.23 -13.29
N GLY A 73 16.60 3.39 -14.17
CA GLY A 73 15.86 2.35 -14.89
C GLY A 73 15.45 1.13 -14.06
N GLU A 74 15.90 1.03 -12.80
CA GLU A 74 15.61 -0.10 -11.90
C GLU A 74 14.66 0.27 -10.75
N ARG A 75 14.26 1.54 -10.68
CA ARG A 75 13.41 2.07 -9.61
C ARG A 75 11.95 1.72 -9.85
N LEU A 76 11.25 1.44 -8.76
CA LEU A 76 9.79 1.37 -8.74
C LEU A 76 9.21 2.78 -8.71
N ALA A 77 8.15 3.01 -9.49
CA ALA A 77 7.46 4.30 -9.59
C ALA A 77 5.94 4.16 -9.39
N SER A 78 5.51 3.11 -8.68
CA SER A 78 4.11 2.71 -8.51
C SER A 78 3.32 3.54 -7.51
N PHE A 79 4.02 4.11 -6.52
CA PHE A 79 3.42 4.91 -5.45
C PHE A 79 4.01 6.33 -5.44
N PRO A 80 3.48 7.26 -6.26
CA PRO A 80 3.82 8.68 -6.16
C PRO A 80 3.54 9.22 -4.75
N PRO A 81 4.14 10.33 -4.29
CA PRO A 81 3.73 10.96 -3.03
C PRO A 81 2.23 11.32 -3.04
N SER A 82 1.52 11.09 -1.94
CA SER A 82 0.13 11.55 -1.77
C SER A 82 0.12 13.02 -1.38
N SER A 83 -0.85 13.79 -1.87
CA SER A 83 -1.11 15.14 -1.37
C SER A 83 -2.25 15.11 -0.36
N SER A 84 -2.03 15.75 0.79
CA SER A 84 -3.10 16.06 1.75
C SER A 84 -3.55 17.49 1.51
N GLY A 85 -4.83 17.67 1.21
CA GLY A 85 -5.49 18.97 1.09
C GLY A 85 -5.86 19.56 2.46
N THR A 86 -6.50 20.72 2.43
CA THR A 86 -6.96 21.42 3.64
C THR A 86 -8.10 20.65 4.32
N ALA A 87 -8.21 20.80 5.64
CA ALA A 87 -9.35 20.26 6.37
C ALA A 87 -10.64 21.04 6.00
N VAL A 88 -11.68 20.31 5.59
CA VAL A 88 -13.02 20.82 5.28
C VAL A 88 -14.03 19.91 5.98
N ASP A 89 -14.96 20.48 6.74
CA ASP A 89 -16.03 19.77 7.47
C ASP A 89 -15.56 18.64 8.41
N GLY A 90 -14.39 18.81 9.04
CA GLY A 90 -13.80 17.80 9.94
C GLY A 90 -13.08 16.66 9.23
N TYR A 91 -12.92 16.74 7.91
CA TYR A 91 -12.19 15.77 7.09
C TYR A 91 -11.00 16.41 6.40
N VAL A 92 -9.91 15.67 6.23
CA VAL A 92 -8.79 16.06 5.36
C VAL A 92 -9.01 15.39 4.02
N ILE A 93 -9.09 16.18 2.94
CA ILE A 93 -9.18 15.62 1.58
C ILE A 93 -7.80 15.06 1.22
N GLN A 94 -7.71 13.78 0.90
CA GLN A 94 -6.46 13.17 0.48
C GLN A 94 -6.64 12.51 -0.88
N ALA A 95 -5.71 12.80 -1.79
CA ALA A 95 -5.74 12.27 -3.15
C ALA A 95 -4.39 11.62 -3.49
N GLY A 96 -4.44 10.49 -4.20
CA GLY A 96 -3.24 9.80 -4.65
C GLY A 96 -3.56 8.75 -5.70
N GLN A 97 -2.72 8.70 -6.73
CA GLN A 97 -2.76 7.63 -7.74
C GLN A 97 -1.91 6.44 -7.28
N ILE A 98 -2.30 5.23 -7.68
CA ILE A 98 -1.47 4.02 -7.65
C ILE A 98 -1.32 3.57 -9.11
N ILE A 99 -0.08 3.33 -9.55
CA ILE A 99 0.22 2.82 -10.89
C ILE A 99 0.86 1.44 -10.74
N ALA A 100 0.08 0.38 -10.98
CA ALA A 100 0.54 -1.00 -10.83
C ALA A 100 0.71 -1.69 -12.18
N LYS A 101 1.76 -2.52 -12.31
CA LYS A 101 1.91 -3.49 -13.40
C LYS A 101 1.67 -4.87 -12.80
N ASN A 102 0.54 -5.48 -13.12
CA ASN A 102 0.25 -6.83 -12.68
C ASN A 102 0.85 -7.83 -13.68
N PRO A 103 1.53 -8.91 -13.23
CA PRO A 103 1.91 -9.99 -14.12
C PRO A 103 0.68 -10.57 -14.82
N LEU A 104 0.83 -10.94 -16.09
CA LEU A 104 -0.21 -11.72 -16.78
C LEU A 104 -0.40 -13.02 -16.00
N SER A 105 -1.62 -13.26 -15.51
CA SER A 105 -1.94 -14.54 -14.90
C SER A 105 -1.77 -15.64 -15.93
N ASN A 106 -0.82 -16.53 -15.69
CA ASN A 106 -0.62 -17.77 -16.43
C ASN A 106 -1.70 -18.82 -16.11
N THR A 107 -2.62 -18.52 -15.18
CA THR A 107 -3.82 -19.30 -14.88
C THR A 107 -5.05 -18.39 -14.83
N GLY A 108 -5.72 -18.24 -15.98
CA GLY A 108 -7.04 -17.60 -16.06
C GLY A 108 -7.01 -16.14 -16.50
N LEU A 109 -7.04 -15.92 -17.81
CA LEU A 109 -7.46 -14.66 -18.41
C LEU A 109 -8.99 -14.56 -18.33
N GLY A 110 -9.47 -13.95 -17.25
CA GLY A 110 -10.85 -13.50 -17.14
C GLY A 110 -10.92 -11.98 -17.30
N GLY A 111 -10.85 -11.49 -18.55
CA GLY A 111 -11.34 -10.15 -18.90
C GLY A 111 -10.32 -9.01 -18.93
N VAL A 112 -9.32 -9.09 -19.81
CA VAL A 112 -8.67 -7.87 -20.32
C VAL A 112 -8.91 -7.83 -21.82
N ASN A 113 -9.96 -7.12 -22.23
CA ASN A 113 -10.10 -6.68 -23.62
C ASN A 113 -9.44 -5.30 -23.72
N ASN A 114 -8.69 -5.11 -24.82
CA ASN A 114 -7.89 -3.93 -25.21
C ASN A 114 -8.50 -2.58 -24.84
#